data_AF-A0A840ZM39-F1
#
_entry.id   AF-A0A840ZM39-F1
#
_cell.length_a   1.000
_cell.length_b   1.000
_cell.length_c   1.000
_cell.angle_alpha   90.00
_cell.angle_beta   90.00
_cell.angle_gamma   90.00
#
_symmetry.space_group_name_H-M   'P 1'
#
loop_
_entity.id
_entity.type
_entity.pdbx_description
1 polymer ?
#
loop_
_entity_poly.entity_id
_entity_poly.type
_entity_poly.pdbx_seq_one_letter_code
_entity_poly.pdbx_strand_id
1 'polypeptide(L)'
;MTPLDAVCIPSRALDRVAAVWDATEVTLRALVAAGGLDPAADFRHRDLRGWPLGGEDVRGFDFTGSDLRSTGFETAMVDATTILDGTTLDPAARNRKTAPAARVRARRAVPPEGGYTKVRVPDLSDAELVDRTFVIADPLALENVTQGAPPADQWLTYEGRYEVGAMVACAFAHRHKRGYVFRDEADRRYLIGHECGAKHFGLGNWQSFTAGRERLEERGSYLRVIRDLADTLRAHRDWIAGLPKNPAVRAFDALRVDLRTLYPGLVSAAKSVISRHDGILAVTVEARDYAAEERRREREQEAREWYASLGERERAEFHARGGRAPAVDKSPLRKRETRALGTLRGSVLFSNSPALGQAMREVLPLVDAFLAMPRTPTTRRDLLGVTRNARELVTRVLRVRDSVLDAVEFFDRDNLERVAQWADALHIDGQRYVAAAGRVDAERIEGGQRRSLICPPDLRPMDNEPFDRVGTAVNSVSRRAEGSRQS
;
A
#
# COMPACT_ATOMS: atom_id res chain seq x y z
N MET A 1 8.29 28.93 12.76
CA MET A 1 8.65 27.52 13.02
C MET A 1 9.84 27.53 13.94
N THR A 2 9.68 27.08 15.18
CA THR A 2 10.79 26.93 16.13
C THR A 2 11.69 25.79 15.63
N PRO A 3 13.01 25.97 15.55
CA PRO A 3 13.91 24.88 15.15
C PRO A 3 13.76 23.71 16.13
N LEU A 4 13.65 22.49 15.59
CA LEU A 4 13.52 21.24 16.37
C LEU A 4 14.69 21.04 17.36
N ASP A 5 15.83 21.69 17.11
CA ASP A 5 17.02 21.70 17.98
C ASP A 5 16.80 22.45 19.32
N ALA A 6 15.70 23.20 19.47
CA ALA A 6 15.38 23.92 20.70
C ALA A 6 14.55 23.10 21.71
N VAL A 7 14.13 21.88 21.37
CA VAL A 7 13.42 21.00 22.31
C VAL A 7 14.45 20.15 23.05
N CYS A 8 14.98 20.67 24.16
CA CYS A 8 15.83 19.93 25.06
C CYS A 8 15.00 18.83 25.75
N ILE A 9 14.94 17.64 25.15
CA ILE A 9 14.32 16.47 25.77
C ILE A 9 15.24 16.01 26.92
N PRO A 10 14.77 15.97 28.18
CA PRO A 10 15.59 15.52 29.30
C PRO A 10 16.11 14.09 29.05
N SER A 11 17.36 13.80 29.41
CA SER A 11 18.00 12.48 29.19
C SER A 11 17.14 11.31 29.68
N ARG A 12 16.49 11.46 30.84
CA ARG A 12 15.56 10.46 31.40
C ARG A 12 14.36 10.14 30.51
N ALA A 13 13.92 11.06 29.65
CA ALA A 13 12.83 10.80 28.72
C ALA A 13 13.32 9.98 27.51
N LEU A 14 14.57 10.19 27.06
CA LEU A 14 15.18 9.35 26.02
C LEU A 14 15.39 7.91 26.50
N ASP A 15 15.83 7.74 27.76
CA ASP A 15 16.01 6.41 28.36
C ASP A 15 14.70 5.62 28.42
N ARG A 16 13.58 6.28 28.76
CA ARG A 16 12.24 5.67 28.77
C ARG A 16 11.78 5.27 27.37
N VAL A 17 12.04 6.11 26.37
CA VAL A 17 11.70 5.79 24.97
C VAL A 17 12.51 4.60 24.47
N ALA A 18 13.81 4.54 24.80
CA ALA A 18 14.65 3.39 24.48
C ALA A 18 14.14 2.11 25.17
N ALA A 19 13.78 2.18 26.46
CA ALA A 19 13.24 1.05 27.20
C ALA A 19 11.93 0.51 26.60
N VAL A 20 11.05 1.38 26.09
CA VAL A 20 9.82 0.97 25.38
C VAL A 20 10.16 0.33 24.04
N TRP A 21 11.15 0.85 23.32
CA TRP A 21 11.58 0.32 22.03
C TRP A 21 12.22 -1.07 22.14
N ASP A 22 12.95 -1.30 23.22
CA ASP A 22 13.66 -2.57 23.49
C ASP A 22 12.77 -3.61 24.21
N ALA A 23 11.53 -3.25 24.57
CA ALA A 23 10.61 -4.15 25.24
C ALA A 23 10.23 -5.34 24.34
N THR A 24 10.51 -6.56 24.80
CA THR A 24 10.19 -7.80 24.08
C THR A 24 8.71 -8.18 24.18
N GLU A 25 8.03 -7.72 25.23
CA GLU A 25 6.60 -7.93 25.43
C GLU A 25 5.83 -6.70 24.93
N VAL A 26 4.87 -6.93 24.03
CA VAL A 26 4.12 -5.88 23.34
C VAL A 26 2.71 -5.65 23.92
N THR A 27 2.49 -6.04 25.18
CA THR A 27 1.24 -5.76 25.90
C THR A 27 1.24 -4.32 26.42
N LEU A 28 0.07 -3.70 26.56
CA LEU A 28 -0.04 -2.32 27.04
C LEU A 28 0.65 -2.14 28.39
N ARG A 29 0.43 -3.07 29.33
CA ARG A 29 1.05 -3.02 30.66
C ARG A 29 2.57 -3.03 30.60
N ALA A 30 3.15 -3.91 29.79
CA ALA A 30 4.61 -4.01 29.67
C ALA A 30 5.21 -2.71 29.12
N LEU A 31 4.57 -2.12 28.10
CA LEU A 31 5.03 -0.86 27.51
C LEU A 31 4.85 0.33 28.45
N VAL A 32 3.75 0.38 29.21
CA VAL A 32 3.51 1.41 30.24
C VAL A 32 4.56 1.32 31.35
N ALA A 33 4.86 0.10 31.81
CA ALA A 33 5.91 -0.12 32.80
C ALA A 33 7.30 0.25 32.27
N ALA A 34 7.64 -0.16 31.04
CA ALA A 34 8.91 0.18 30.39
C ALA A 34 9.08 1.70 30.20
N GLY A 35 7.99 2.40 29.87
CA GLY A 35 7.96 3.85 29.76
C GLY A 35 7.99 4.58 31.10
N GLY A 36 7.91 3.86 32.23
CA GLY A 36 7.82 4.43 33.57
C GLY A 36 6.59 5.35 33.72
N LEU A 37 5.48 4.96 33.10
CA LEU A 37 4.20 5.67 33.16
C LEU A 37 3.33 5.08 34.28
N ASP A 38 2.56 5.94 34.95
CA ASP A 38 1.60 5.54 35.96
C ASP A 38 0.21 5.33 35.31
N PRO A 39 -0.31 4.09 35.28
CA PRO A 39 -1.63 3.81 34.70
C PRO A 39 -2.77 4.58 35.39
N ALA A 40 -2.61 4.98 36.66
CA ALA A 40 -3.63 5.71 37.42
C ALA A 40 -3.59 7.24 37.23
N ALA A 41 -2.57 7.79 36.56
CA ALA A 41 -2.40 9.24 36.42
C ALA A 41 -2.17 9.70 34.97
N ASP A 42 -1.29 9.02 34.24
CA ASP A 42 -0.76 9.56 32.98
C ASP A 42 -1.76 9.47 31.81
N PHE A 43 -2.78 8.62 31.94
CA PHE A 43 -3.79 8.33 30.93
C PHE A 43 -5.08 9.15 31.06
N ARG A 44 -5.14 10.08 32.01
CA ARG A 44 -6.27 10.99 32.25
C ARG A 44 -6.24 12.18 31.31
N HIS A 45 -7.42 12.63 30.86
CA HIS A 45 -7.61 13.79 29.99
C HIS A 45 -6.76 13.76 28.70
N ARG A 46 -6.54 12.56 28.14
CA ARG A 46 -5.77 12.35 26.92
C ARG A 46 -6.68 12.07 25.73
N ASP A 47 -6.26 12.52 24.55
CA ASP A 47 -6.81 12.03 23.29
C ASP A 47 -6.07 10.75 22.90
N LEU A 48 -6.73 9.61 23.05
CA LEU A 48 -6.19 8.28 22.77
C LEU A 48 -6.93 7.63 21.59
N ARG A 49 -7.58 8.43 20.74
CA ARG A 49 -8.35 7.90 19.62
C ARG A 49 -7.47 7.04 18.71
N GLY A 50 -7.97 5.87 18.34
CA GLY A 50 -7.26 4.94 17.44
C GLY A 50 -6.17 4.08 18.11
N TRP A 51 -5.91 4.24 19.41
CA TRP A 51 -5.00 3.34 20.13
C TRP A 51 -5.57 1.92 20.25
N PRO A 52 -4.81 0.86 19.93
CA PRO A 52 -5.34 -0.51 19.93
C PRO A 52 -5.44 -1.07 21.35
N LEU A 53 -6.55 -0.81 22.05
CA LEU A 53 -6.85 -1.31 23.40
C LEU A 53 -7.66 -2.62 23.39
N GLY A 54 -8.10 -3.08 22.22
CA GLY A 54 -8.91 -4.28 22.11
C GLY A 54 -8.17 -5.55 22.54
N GLY A 55 -8.72 -6.26 23.55
CA GLY A 55 -8.14 -7.47 24.12
C GLY A 55 -7.03 -7.24 25.15
N GLU A 56 -6.61 -5.99 25.38
CA GLU A 56 -5.57 -5.65 26.35
C GLU A 56 -6.09 -5.66 27.80
N ASP A 57 -5.18 -5.84 28.76
CA ASP A 57 -5.48 -5.72 30.19
C ASP A 57 -5.33 -4.28 30.67
N VAL A 58 -6.47 -3.64 30.89
CA VAL A 58 -6.56 -2.23 31.31
C VAL A 58 -7.01 -2.08 32.77
N ARG A 59 -6.98 -3.15 33.57
CA ARG A 59 -7.34 -3.07 35.00
C ARG A 59 -6.37 -2.12 35.74
N GLY A 60 -6.88 -1.25 36.60
CA GLY A 60 -6.08 -0.28 37.34
C GLY A 60 -5.69 0.98 36.54
N PHE A 61 -6.15 1.11 35.30
CA PHE A 61 -5.96 2.35 34.53
C PHE A 61 -7.04 3.38 34.85
N ASP A 62 -6.64 4.64 34.92
CA ASP A 62 -7.54 5.79 35.02
C ASP A 62 -7.59 6.55 33.70
N PHE A 63 -8.71 6.43 32.99
CA PHE A 63 -8.99 7.13 31.74
C PHE A 63 -9.94 8.34 31.93
N THR A 64 -10.04 8.87 33.15
CA THR A 64 -10.91 10.00 33.48
C THR A 64 -10.75 11.13 32.45
N GLY A 65 -11.86 11.53 31.82
CA GLY A 65 -11.92 12.62 30.85
C GLY A 65 -11.16 12.38 29.54
N SER A 66 -10.68 11.17 29.26
CA SER A 66 -9.98 10.83 28.02
C SER A 66 -10.93 10.48 26.87
N ASP A 67 -10.45 10.57 25.63
CA ASP A 67 -11.19 10.14 24.43
C ASP A 67 -10.65 8.79 23.95
N LEU A 68 -11.46 7.74 24.09
CA LEU A 68 -11.14 6.35 23.75
C LEU A 68 -11.90 5.86 22.51
N ARG A 69 -12.42 6.76 21.67
CA ARG A 69 -13.09 6.33 20.43
C ARG A 69 -12.13 5.64 19.46
N SER A 70 -12.64 4.65 18.74
CA SER A 70 -11.90 3.84 17.76
C SER A 70 -10.71 3.07 18.36
N THR A 71 -10.75 2.74 19.65
CA THR A 71 -9.68 2.00 20.32
C THR A 71 -9.91 0.49 20.41
N GLY A 72 -11.14 0.04 20.17
CA GLY A 72 -11.55 -1.36 20.41
C GLY A 72 -11.74 -1.71 21.89
N PHE A 73 -11.83 -0.70 22.77
CA PHE A 73 -11.96 -0.84 24.23
C PHE A 73 -13.08 -1.79 24.67
N GLU A 74 -14.14 -1.96 23.87
CA GLU A 74 -15.23 -2.90 24.13
C GLU A 74 -14.79 -4.37 24.27
N THR A 75 -13.59 -4.71 23.78
CA THR A 75 -13.00 -6.06 23.91
C THR A 75 -11.87 -6.15 24.95
N ALA A 76 -11.51 -5.04 25.61
CA ALA A 76 -10.48 -5.00 26.64
C ALA A 76 -10.89 -5.77 27.92
N MET A 77 -9.91 -6.26 28.68
CA MET A 77 -10.12 -6.84 30.01
C MET A 77 -10.23 -5.71 31.04
N VAL A 78 -11.45 -5.48 31.53
CA VAL A 78 -11.79 -4.43 32.51
C VAL A 78 -12.31 -5.05 33.80
N ASP A 79 -12.13 -4.35 34.93
CA ASP A 79 -12.74 -4.68 36.21
C ASP A 79 -13.07 -3.41 37.02
N ALA A 80 -13.40 -3.56 38.31
CA ALA A 80 -13.75 -2.44 39.19
C ALA A 80 -12.62 -1.42 39.42
N THR A 81 -11.37 -1.73 39.01
CA THR A 81 -10.22 -0.85 39.15
C THR A 81 -9.97 0.02 37.91
N THR A 82 -10.75 -0.17 36.83
CA THR A 82 -10.65 0.67 35.62
C THR A 82 -11.57 1.89 35.76
N ILE A 83 -11.02 3.11 35.77
CA ILE A 83 -11.78 4.35 35.98
C ILE A 83 -12.10 4.99 34.62
N LEU A 84 -13.39 5.29 34.38
CA LEU A 84 -13.90 5.79 33.10
C LEU A 84 -14.72 7.09 33.26
N ASP A 85 -14.49 7.84 34.33
CA ASP A 85 -15.30 9.00 34.68
C ASP A 85 -15.13 10.12 33.63
N GLY A 86 -16.22 10.49 32.96
CA GLY A 86 -16.19 11.48 31.88
C GLY A 86 -15.43 11.04 30.63
N THR A 87 -15.07 9.75 30.50
CA THR A 87 -14.40 9.21 29.31
C THR A 87 -15.35 9.17 28.11
N THR A 88 -14.86 9.58 26.94
CA THR A 88 -15.63 9.50 25.68
C THR A 88 -15.36 8.16 25.00
N LEU A 89 -16.39 7.30 24.94
CA LEU A 89 -16.33 5.99 24.30
C LEU A 89 -17.14 5.95 22.99
N ASP A 90 -16.85 4.96 22.14
CA ASP A 90 -17.69 4.63 20.99
C ASP A 90 -19.10 4.19 21.43
N PRO A 91 -20.14 4.42 20.61
CA PRO A 91 -21.52 4.03 20.94
C PRO A 91 -21.67 2.55 21.35
N ALA A 92 -20.91 1.65 20.72
CA ALA A 92 -20.92 0.21 21.04
C ALA A 92 -20.43 -0.08 22.47
N ALA A 93 -19.43 0.66 22.95
CA ALA A 93 -18.89 0.54 24.30
C ALA A 93 -19.78 1.20 25.37
N ARG A 94 -20.50 2.28 25.02
CA ARG A 94 -21.43 2.98 25.94
C ARG A 94 -22.60 2.12 26.39
N ASN A 95 -23.05 1.18 25.56
CA ASN A 95 -24.20 0.32 25.86
C ASN A 95 -23.88 -0.80 26.86
N ARG A 96 -22.62 -0.98 27.25
CA ARG A 96 -22.19 -1.95 28.26
C ARG A 96 -22.32 -1.30 29.64
N LYS A 97 -23.55 -1.08 30.12
CA LYS A 97 -23.78 -0.73 31.53
C LYS A 97 -23.09 -1.76 32.40
N THR A 98 -22.22 -1.29 33.29
CA THR A 98 -21.55 -2.05 34.36
C THR A 98 -22.58 -2.91 35.10
N ALA A 99 -22.66 -4.18 34.71
CA ALA A 99 -23.49 -5.15 35.40
C ALA A 99 -22.82 -5.48 36.74
N PRO A 100 -23.50 -5.35 37.88
CA PRO A 100 -22.98 -5.85 39.14
C PRO A 100 -22.76 -7.37 39.04
N ALA A 101 -21.81 -7.86 39.84
CA ALA A 101 -21.34 -9.24 39.91
C ALA A 101 -22.44 -10.28 39.61
N ALA A 102 -22.09 -11.20 38.71
CA ALA A 102 -22.93 -12.22 38.12
C ALA A 102 -23.92 -12.84 39.12
N ARG A 103 -25.21 -12.48 39.00
CA ARG A 103 -26.28 -13.42 39.33
C ARG A 103 -26.19 -14.57 38.33
N VAL A 104 -25.79 -15.74 38.82
CA VAL A 104 -25.87 -17.03 38.15
C VAL A 104 -27.26 -17.14 37.51
N ARG A 105 -27.33 -16.91 36.20
CA ARG A 105 -28.54 -17.21 35.43
C ARG A 105 -28.71 -18.72 35.50
N ALA A 106 -29.85 -19.15 36.03
CA ALA A 106 -30.28 -20.53 35.97
C ALA A 106 -30.09 -21.04 34.53
N ARG A 107 -29.24 -22.07 34.41
CA ARG A 107 -29.00 -22.77 33.16
C ARG A 107 -30.35 -23.14 32.58
N ARG A 108 -30.67 -22.59 31.41
CA ARG A 108 -31.72 -23.11 30.53
C ARG A 108 -31.40 -24.60 30.37
N ALA A 109 -32.33 -25.47 30.75
CA ALA A 109 -32.14 -26.92 30.74
C ALA A 109 -31.50 -27.33 29.40
N VAL A 110 -30.25 -27.75 29.49
CA VAL A 110 -29.53 -28.38 28.38
C VAL A 110 -30.37 -29.62 28.07
N PRO A 111 -30.76 -29.87 26.81
CA PRO A 111 -31.39 -31.13 26.44
C PRO A 111 -30.49 -32.27 26.94
N PRO A 112 -31.04 -33.40 27.40
CA PRO A 112 -30.24 -34.49 27.97
C PRO A 112 -29.06 -34.77 27.05
N GLU A 113 -27.87 -34.93 27.65
CA GLU A 113 -26.59 -35.21 27.00
C GLU A 113 -26.68 -36.55 26.24
N GLY A 114 -27.40 -36.54 25.12
CA GLY A 114 -27.36 -37.56 24.10
C GLY A 114 -26.08 -37.37 23.30
N GLY A 115 -25.47 -38.49 22.94
CA GLY A 115 -24.15 -38.55 22.34
C GLY A 115 -23.99 -37.86 21.00
N TYR A 116 -23.87 -36.54 20.98
CA TYR A 116 -23.61 -35.82 19.74
C TYR A 116 -22.25 -36.24 19.18
N THR A 117 -22.23 -36.62 17.91
CA THR A 117 -20.99 -36.81 17.15
C THR A 117 -20.16 -35.52 17.23
N LYS A 118 -18.88 -35.66 17.58
CA LYS A 118 -17.97 -34.53 17.79
C LYS A 118 -17.09 -34.37 16.55
N VAL A 119 -16.94 -33.14 16.07
CA VAL A 119 -16.07 -32.83 14.93
C VAL A 119 -14.80 -32.15 15.42
N ARG A 120 -13.65 -32.48 14.82
CA ARG A 120 -12.37 -31.83 15.08
C ARG A 120 -11.59 -31.57 13.81
N VAL A 121 -10.71 -30.59 13.92
CA VAL A 121 -9.70 -30.28 12.92
C VAL A 121 -8.48 -31.15 13.23
N PRO A 122 -7.82 -31.78 12.23
CA PRO A 122 -6.64 -32.58 12.49
C PRO A 122 -5.50 -31.70 13.03
N ASP A 123 -4.70 -32.26 13.93
CA ASP A 123 -3.45 -31.66 14.36
C ASP A 123 -2.37 -32.05 13.33
N LEU A 124 -2.05 -31.12 12.44
CA LEU A 124 -1.10 -31.33 11.35
C LEU A 124 0.12 -30.45 11.57
N SER A 125 1.29 -31.02 11.37
CA SER A 125 2.55 -30.26 11.31
C SER A 125 2.57 -29.31 10.12
N ASP A 126 3.44 -28.30 10.17
CA ASP A 126 3.62 -27.37 9.05
C ASP A 126 4.04 -28.08 7.76
N ALA A 127 4.85 -29.14 7.87
CA ALA A 127 5.25 -29.97 6.73
C ALA A 127 4.03 -30.67 6.10
N GLU A 128 3.17 -31.28 6.91
CA GLU A 128 1.94 -31.91 6.42
C GLU A 128 0.98 -30.88 5.82
N LEU A 129 0.83 -29.71 6.44
CA LEU A 129 -0.04 -28.64 5.93
C LEU A 129 0.38 -28.12 4.56
N VAL A 130 1.70 -28.04 4.33
CA VAL A 130 2.28 -27.60 3.06
C VAL A 130 1.89 -28.56 1.93
N ASP A 131 1.91 -29.86 2.19
CA ASP A 131 1.62 -30.90 1.19
C ASP A 131 0.13 -31.28 1.13
N ARG A 132 -0.67 -30.87 2.13
CA ARG A 132 -2.12 -31.18 2.20
C ARG A 132 -2.96 -30.25 1.33
N THR A 133 -3.80 -30.85 0.49
CA THR A 133 -4.89 -30.16 -0.21
C THR A 133 -6.20 -30.38 0.52
N PHE A 134 -6.87 -29.29 0.93
CA PHE A 134 -8.17 -29.34 1.60
C PHE A 134 -9.35 -29.24 0.64
N VAL A 135 -9.13 -29.04 -0.66
CA VAL A 135 -10.19 -29.01 -1.66
C VAL A 135 -10.27 -30.38 -2.34
N ILE A 136 -11.38 -31.07 -2.12
CA ILE A 136 -11.67 -32.39 -2.68
C ILE A 136 -12.57 -32.18 -3.91
N ALA A 137 -11.99 -32.38 -5.10
CA ALA A 137 -12.67 -32.14 -6.37
C ALA A 137 -13.81 -33.14 -6.62
N ASP A 138 -13.59 -34.41 -6.28
CA ASP A 138 -14.60 -35.47 -6.36
C ASP A 138 -14.73 -36.17 -5.00
N PRO A 139 -15.72 -35.79 -4.17
CA PRO A 139 -15.92 -36.41 -2.87
C PRO A 139 -16.51 -37.82 -2.95
N LEU A 140 -17.07 -38.24 -4.09
CA LEU A 140 -17.65 -39.58 -4.26
C LEU A 140 -16.60 -40.61 -4.71
N ALA A 141 -15.51 -40.15 -5.33
CA ALA A 141 -14.38 -41.00 -5.70
C ALA A 141 -13.48 -41.39 -4.52
N LEU A 142 -13.73 -40.86 -3.32
CA LEU A 142 -12.96 -41.22 -2.13
C LEU A 142 -13.26 -42.67 -1.71
N GLU A 143 -12.24 -43.37 -1.23
CA GLU A 143 -12.41 -44.71 -0.65
C GLU A 143 -13.20 -44.64 0.66
N ASN A 144 -13.97 -45.70 0.96
CA ASN A 144 -14.73 -45.84 2.21
C ASN A 144 -15.77 -44.74 2.50
N VAL A 145 -16.31 -44.10 1.45
CA VAL A 145 -17.44 -43.17 1.61
C VAL A 145 -18.67 -43.93 2.06
N THR A 146 -19.17 -43.58 3.25
CA THR A 146 -20.32 -44.22 3.88
C THR A 146 -21.57 -43.38 3.67
N GLN A 147 -22.66 -44.06 3.27
CA GLN A 147 -23.99 -43.47 3.23
C GLN A 147 -24.67 -43.70 4.59
N GLY A 148 -25.25 -42.65 5.16
CA GLY A 148 -25.92 -42.70 6.47
C GLY A 148 -25.20 -41.86 7.53
N ALA A 149 -25.94 -41.52 8.58
CA ALA A 149 -25.47 -40.65 9.64
C ALA A 149 -24.27 -41.27 10.37
N PRO A 150 -23.24 -40.46 10.73
CA PRO A 150 -22.14 -40.95 11.53
C PRO A 150 -22.64 -41.41 12.91
N PRO A 151 -21.98 -42.39 13.55
CA PRO A 151 -22.36 -42.84 14.87
C PRO A 151 -22.38 -41.68 15.88
N ALA A 152 -23.36 -41.73 16.79
CA ALA A 152 -23.34 -40.95 18.02
C ALA A 152 -22.04 -41.22 18.79
N ASP A 153 -21.56 -40.22 19.54
CA ASP A 153 -20.37 -40.32 20.42
C ASP A 153 -18.99 -40.54 19.78
N GLN A 154 -18.88 -40.55 18.44
CA GLN A 154 -17.58 -40.67 17.77
C GLN A 154 -16.97 -39.31 17.41
N TRP A 155 -15.62 -39.27 17.38
CA TRP A 155 -14.87 -38.14 16.85
C TRP A 155 -14.68 -38.28 15.34
N LEU A 156 -15.10 -37.26 14.62
CA LEU A 156 -14.93 -37.08 13.20
C LEU A 156 -13.79 -36.10 12.94
N THR A 157 -12.77 -36.53 12.20
CA THR A 157 -11.61 -35.72 11.84
C THR A 157 -11.79 -35.15 10.45
N TYR A 158 -11.64 -33.83 10.32
CA TYR A 158 -11.79 -33.14 9.04
C TYR A 158 -10.70 -33.53 8.04
N GLU A 159 -11.08 -33.87 6.81
CA GLU A 159 -10.13 -34.20 5.73
C GLU A 159 -10.04 -33.12 4.65
N GLY A 160 -11.14 -32.41 4.39
CA GLY A 160 -11.24 -31.41 3.34
C GLY A 160 -12.69 -30.98 3.07
N ARG A 161 -12.85 -29.92 2.28
CA ARG A 161 -14.12 -29.42 1.75
C ARG A 161 -14.27 -29.81 0.30
N TYR A 162 -15.51 -29.96 -0.15
CA TYR A 162 -15.82 -30.16 -1.55
C TYR A 162 -16.73 -29.06 -2.08
N GLU A 163 -16.59 -28.76 -3.36
CA GLU A 163 -17.48 -27.91 -4.13
C GLU A 163 -17.61 -28.52 -5.53
N VAL A 164 -18.81 -29.00 -5.85
CA VAL A 164 -19.08 -29.83 -7.01
C VAL A 164 -20.18 -29.22 -7.87
N GLY A 165 -20.08 -29.39 -9.19
CA GLY A 165 -21.11 -28.89 -10.13
C GLY A 165 -22.46 -29.60 -9.98
N ALA A 166 -22.44 -30.89 -9.66
CA ALA A 166 -23.61 -31.72 -9.45
C ALA A 166 -23.93 -31.90 -7.95
N MET A 167 -25.21 -32.03 -7.61
CA MET A 167 -25.66 -32.21 -6.22
C MET A 167 -25.30 -33.60 -5.70
N VAL A 168 -24.48 -33.67 -4.64
CA VAL A 168 -24.13 -34.90 -3.91
C VAL A 168 -25.00 -35.08 -2.67
N ALA A 169 -25.34 -36.32 -2.34
CA ALA A 169 -26.05 -36.66 -1.11
C ALA A 169 -25.08 -36.66 0.08
N CYS A 170 -25.46 -35.99 1.17
CA CYS A 170 -24.72 -36.05 2.43
C CYS A 170 -25.19 -37.24 3.29
N ALA A 171 -24.44 -37.53 4.36
CA ALA A 171 -24.73 -38.57 5.34
C ALA A 171 -26.16 -38.52 5.92
N PHE A 172 -26.79 -37.33 5.91
CA PHE A 172 -28.17 -37.11 6.39
C PHE A 172 -29.20 -37.08 5.26
N ALA A 173 -28.89 -37.66 4.09
CA ALA A 173 -29.75 -37.74 2.90
C ALA A 173 -30.18 -36.39 2.28
N HIS A 174 -29.62 -35.26 2.72
CA HIS A 174 -29.79 -33.96 2.04
C HIS A 174 -28.84 -33.84 0.85
N ARG A 175 -29.23 -33.05 -0.16
CA ARG A 175 -28.41 -32.84 -1.36
C ARG A 175 -27.70 -31.49 -1.29
N HIS A 176 -26.40 -31.44 -1.59
CA HIS A 176 -25.60 -30.22 -1.55
C HIS A 176 -24.63 -30.13 -2.72
N LYS A 177 -24.29 -28.90 -3.12
CA LYS A 177 -23.15 -28.62 -4.02
C LYS A 177 -21.83 -28.43 -3.27
N ARG A 178 -21.91 -28.13 -1.97
CA ARG A 178 -20.75 -27.83 -1.12
C ARG A 178 -20.90 -28.43 0.26
N GLY A 179 -19.77 -28.83 0.83
CA GLY A 179 -19.74 -29.42 2.16
C GLY A 179 -18.34 -29.84 2.57
N TYR A 180 -18.30 -30.74 3.54
CA TYR A 180 -17.09 -31.19 4.21
C TYR A 180 -17.02 -32.71 4.17
N VAL A 181 -15.80 -33.22 4.15
CA VAL A 181 -15.48 -34.64 4.29
C VAL A 181 -14.86 -34.83 5.67
N PHE A 182 -15.44 -35.75 6.42
CA PHE A 182 -14.93 -36.17 7.71
C PHE A 182 -14.59 -37.64 7.69
N ARG A 183 -13.54 -38.02 8.42
CA ARG A 183 -13.12 -39.40 8.62
C ARG A 183 -13.22 -39.80 10.08
N ASP A 184 -13.76 -41.00 10.35
CA ASP A 184 -13.76 -41.58 11.69
C ASP A 184 -12.51 -42.45 11.97
N GLU A 185 -12.45 -43.06 13.15
CA GLU A 185 -11.32 -43.91 13.56
C GLU A 185 -11.22 -45.23 12.77
N ALA A 186 -12.31 -45.65 12.12
CA ALA A 186 -12.38 -46.86 11.29
C ALA A 186 -12.12 -46.56 9.79
N ASP A 187 -11.57 -45.38 9.47
CA ASP A 187 -11.33 -44.88 8.10
C ASP A 187 -12.60 -44.73 7.24
N ARG A 188 -13.79 -44.67 7.85
CA ARG A 188 -15.02 -44.37 7.11
C ARG A 188 -15.13 -42.87 6.88
N ARG A 189 -15.51 -42.49 5.66
CA ARG A 189 -15.66 -41.10 5.25
C ARG A 189 -17.13 -40.70 5.16
N TYR A 190 -17.46 -39.54 5.70
CA TYR A 190 -18.80 -38.99 5.73
C TYR A 190 -18.82 -37.65 5.01
N LEU A 191 -19.69 -37.53 4.01
CA LEU A 191 -19.95 -36.27 3.33
C LEU A 191 -21.00 -35.51 4.12
N ILE A 192 -20.67 -34.33 4.63
CA ILE A 192 -21.60 -33.48 5.39
C ILE A 192 -21.82 -32.18 4.62
N GLY A 193 -23.08 -31.88 4.30
CA GLY A 193 -23.41 -30.62 3.65
C GLY A 193 -23.05 -29.41 4.50
N HIS A 194 -22.67 -28.29 3.85
CA HIS A 194 -22.26 -27.08 4.54
C HIS A 194 -23.27 -26.60 5.60
N GLU A 195 -24.56 -26.68 5.28
CA GLU A 195 -25.66 -26.27 6.17
C GLU A 195 -26.14 -27.38 7.12
N CYS A 196 -25.70 -28.62 6.91
CA CYS A 196 -26.10 -29.76 7.72
C CYS A 196 -25.33 -29.83 9.04
N GLY A 197 -24.04 -29.50 9.04
CA GLY A 197 -23.21 -29.67 10.22
C GLY A 197 -23.73 -28.92 11.44
N ALA A 198 -24.14 -27.67 11.28
CA ALA A 198 -24.73 -26.86 12.36
C ALA A 198 -26.01 -27.48 12.96
N LYS A 199 -26.85 -28.09 12.11
CA LYS A 199 -28.12 -28.71 12.52
C LYS A 199 -27.90 -30.02 13.26
N HIS A 200 -26.93 -30.83 12.84
CA HIS A 200 -26.74 -32.18 13.35
C HIS A 200 -25.68 -32.31 14.44
N PHE A 201 -24.64 -31.46 14.45
CA PHE A 201 -23.55 -31.51 15.45
C PHE A 201 -23.65 -30.46 16.55
N GLY A 202 -24.68 -29.61 16.48
CA GLY A 202 -24.89 -28.50 17.41
C GLY A 202 -24.08 -27.25 17.05
N LEU A 203 -24.70 -26.08 17.24
CA LEU A 203 -24.15 -24.79 16.81
C LEU A 203 -22.79 -24.47 17.42
N GLY A 204 -22.60 -24.73 18.72
CA GLY A 204 -21.33 -24.41 19.41
C GLY A 204 -20.15 -25.21 18.86
N ASN A 205 -20.28 -26.54 18.82
CA ASN A 205 -19.24 -27.42 18.28
C ASN A 205 -18.94 -27.10 16.81
N TRP A 206 -19.97 -26.83 16.02
CA TRP A 206 -19.82 -26.51 14.61
C TRP A 206 -19.10 -25.18 14.37
N GLN A 207 -19.39 -24.14 15.16
CA GLN A 207 -18.72 -22.85 15.08
C GLN A 207 -17.23 -22.96 15.45
N SER A 208 -16.91 -23.65 16.54
CA SER A 208 -15.52 -23.89 16.95
C SER A 208 -14.74 -24.70 15.90
N PHE A 209 -15.37 -25.73 15.32
CA PHE A 209 -14.82 -26.48 14.20
C PHE A 209 -14.55 -25.57 13.00
N THR A 210 -15.53 -24.77 12.60
CA THR A 210 -15.44 -23.89 11.41
C THR A 210 -14.28 -22.90 11.58
N ALA A 211 -14.17 -22.26 12.74
CA ALA A 211 -13.07 -21.35 13.05
C ALA A 211 -11.70 -22.05 13.16
N GLY A 212 -11.65 -23.29 13.64
CA GLY A 212 -10.43 -24.10 13.64
C GLY A 212 -9.99 -24.48 12.24
N ARG A 213 -10.94 -24.91 11.40
CA ARG A 213 -10.74 -25.29 9.99
C ARG A 213 -10.19 -24.11 9.20
N GLU A 214 -10.80 -22.94 9.34
CA GLU A 214 -10.36 -21.71 8.67
C GLU A 214 -8.92 -21.37 9.02
N ARG A 215 -8.56 -21.43 10.31
CA ARG A 215 -7.19 -21.21 10.75
C ARG A 215 -6.21 -22.24 10.18
N LEU A 216 -6.60 -23.52 10.12
CA LEU A 216 -5.77 -24.59 9.55
C LEU A 216 -5.54 -24.38 8.05
N GLU A 217 -6.61 -24.13 7.29
CA GLU A 217 -6.55 -23.90 5.84
C GLU A 217 -5.79 -22.61 5.51
N GLU A 218 -6.05 -21.51 6.24
CA GLU A 218 -5.33 -20.24 6.10
C GLU A 218 -3.84 -20.45 6.37
N ARG A 219 -3.47 -21.16 7.45
CA ARG A 219 -2.07 -21.50 7.76
C ARG A 219 -1.41 -22.30 6.64
N GLY A 220 -2.02 -23.38 6.17
CA GLY A 220 -1.49 -24.19 5.07
C GLY A 220 -1.35 -23.38 3.77
N SER A 221 -2.27 -22.47 3.49
CA SER A 221 -2.19 -21.55 2.34
C SER A 221 -0.96 -20.65 2.42
N TYR A 222 -0.73 -20.00 3.58
CA TYR A 222 0.45 -19.15 3.77
C TYR A 222 1.76 -19.93 3.72
N LEU A 223 1.82 -21.13 4.31
CA LEU A 223 3.03 -21.94 4.29
C LEU A 223 3.42 -22.36 2.87
N ARG A 224 2.45 -22.77 2.04
CA ARG A 224 2.70 -23.05 0.60
C ARG A 224 3.21 -21.83 -0.13
N VAL A 225 2.59 -20.68 0.12
CA VAL A 225 3.01 -19.38 -0.41
C VAL A 225 4.47 -19.06 -0.07
N ILE A 226 4.86 -19.25 1.20
CA ILE A 226 6.22 -18.98 1.67
C ILE A 226 7.21 -19.95 1.02
N ARG A 227 6.86 -21.24 0.93
CA ARG A 227 7.65 -22.25 0.24
C ARG A 227 7.85 -21.91 -1.23
N ASP A 228 6.76 -21.69 -1.97
CA ASP A 228 6.79 -21.43 -3.42
C ASP A 228 7.64 -20.17 -3.72
N LEU A 229 7.52 -19.13 -2.87
CA LEU A 229 8.35 -17.94 -2.97
C LEU A 229 9.82 -18.23 -2.63
N ALA A 230 10.10 -18.95 -1.55
CA ALA A 230 11.47 -19.31 -1.16
C ALA A 230 12.14 -20.14 -2.26
N ASP A 231 11.42 -21.05 -2.90
CA ASP A 231 11.93 -21.85 -4.02
C ASP A 231 12.23 -20.97 -5.24
N THR A 232 11.34 -20.02 -5.54
CA THR A 232 11.56 -19.03 -6.62
C THR A 232 12.78 -18.16 -6.33
N LEU A 233 12.88 -17.60 -5.12
CA LEU A 233 14.01 -16.75 -4.73
C LEU A 233 15.32 -17.53 -4.71
N ARG A 234 15.30 -18.81 -4.31
CA ARG A 234 16.48 -19.69 -4.36
C ARG A 234 16.93 -19.93 -5.80
N ALA A 235 15.99 -20.22 -6.70
CA ALA A 235 16.29 -20.44 -8.12
C ALA A 235 16.84 -19.18 -8.82
N HIS A 236 16.45 -17.98 -8.35
CA HIS A 236 16.85 -16.71 -8.94
C HIS A 236 17.89 -15.92 -8.12
N ARG A 237 18.42 -16.49 -7.04
CA ARG A 237 19.31 -15.80 -6.10
C ARG A 237 20.56 -15.24 -6.78
N ASP A 238 21.26 -16.07 -7.54
CA ASP A 238 22.52 -15.67 -8.19
C ASP A 238 22.29 -14.63 -9.29
N TRP A 239 21.14 -14.72 -9.97
CA TRP A 239 20.70 -13.68 -10.90
C TRP A 239 20.46 -12.34 -10.18
N ILE A 240 19.75 -12.34 -9.04
CA ILE A 240 19.57 -11.14 -8.20
C ILE A 240 20.92 -10.57 -7.76
N ALA A 241 21.84 -11.44 -7.32
CA ALA A 241 23.20 -11.05 -6.91
C ALA A 241 24.04 -10.48 -8.06
N GLY A 242 23.72 -10.85 -9.31
CA GLY A 242 24.34 -10.34 -10.53
C GLY A 242 23.82 -8.96 -10.98
N LEU A 243 22.62 -8.55 -10.55
CA LEU A 243 22.00 -7.28 -10.98
C LEU A 243 22.88 -6.03 -10.76
N PRO A 244 23.60 -5.84 -9.64
CA PRO A 244 24.52 -4.70 -9.49
C PRO A 244 25.64 -4.62 -10.53
N LYS A 245 25.99 -5.76 -11.15
CA LYS A 245 27.04 -5.85 -12.18
C LYS A 245 26.47 -5.81 -13.60
N ASN A 246 25.15 -5.83 -13.75
CA ASN A 246 24.49 -5.79 -15.04
C ASN A 246 24.87 -4.49 -15.78
N PRO A 247 25.25 -4.55 -17.08
CA PRO A 247 25.64 -3.38 -17.85
C PRO A 247 24.60 -2.25 -17.84
N ALA A 248 23.31 -2.58 -17.95
CA ALA A 248 22.24 -1.59 -17.95
C ALA A 248 22.09 -0.87 -16.60
N VAL A 249 22.26 -1.60 -15.49
CA VAL A 249 22.26 -1.01 -14.13
C VAL A 249 23.45 -0.09 -13.93
N ARG A 250 24.65 -0.49 -14.38
CA ARG A 250 25.85 0.35 -14.31
C ARG A 250 25.73 1.59 -15.19
N ALA A 251 25.19 1.44 -16.39
CA ALA A 251 24.92 2.53 -17.32
C ALA A 251 23.93 3.54 -16.73
N PHE A 252 22.86 3.06 -16.09
CA PHE A 252 21.90 3.89 -15.37
C PHE A 252 22.57 4.70 -14.24
N ASP A 253 23.37 4.03 -13.40
CA ASP A 253 24.03 4.69 -12.27
C ASP A 253 25.05 5.74 -12.73
N ALA A 254 25.85 5.41 -13.75
CA ALA A 254 26.80 6.33 -14.38
C ALA A 254 26.07 7.54 -14.99
N LEU A 255 24.99 7.30 -15.74
CA LEU A 255 24.18 8.35 -16.33
C LEU A 255 23.62 9.32 -15.28
N ARG A 256 23.19 8.82 -14.11
CA ARG A 256 22.71 9.69 -13.03
C ARG A 256 23.82 10.53 -12.41
N VAL A 257 25.05 10.02 -12.34
CA VAL A 257 26.21 10.80 -11.92
C VAL A 257 26.52 11.88 -12.95
N ASP A 258 26.56 11.52 -14.24
CA ASP A 258 26.83 12.44 -15.34
C ASP A 258 25.78 13.55 -15.41
N LEU A 259 24.49 13.23 -15.31
CA LEU A 259 23.40 14.20 -15.29
C LEU A 259 23.56 15.23 -14.17
N ARG A 260 23.90 14.79 -12.95
CA ARG A 260 24.07 15.68 -11.79
C ARG A 260 25.32 16.53 -11.88
N THR A 261 26.40 15.97 -12.42
CA THR A 261 27.68 16.67 -12.56
C THR A 261 27.65 17.67 -13.71
N LEU A 262 27.09 17.29 -14.85
CA LEU A 262 27.12 18.09 -16.07
C LEU A 262 25.98 19.11 -16.13
N TYR A 263 24.80 18.79 -15.55
CA TYR A 263 23.56 19.57 -15.66
C TYR A 263 22.82 19.74 -14.31
N PRO A 264 23.47 20.32 -13.27
CA PRO A 264 22.88 20.43 -11.94
C PRO A 264 21.58 21.26 -11.90
N GLY A 265 21.47 22.34 -12.69
CA GLY A 265 20.26 23.16 -12.74
C GLY A 265 19.11 22.43 -13.40
N LEU A 266 19.37 21.68 -14.48
CA LEU A 266 18.37 20.82 -15.12
C LEU A 266 17.83 19.78 -14.13
N VAL A 267 18.71 19.13 -13.37
CA VAL A 267 18.29 18.15 -12.36
C VAL A 267 17.45 18.80 -11.26
N SER A 268 17.83 20.00 -10.80
CA SER A 268 17.06 20.74 -9.79
C SER A 268 15.67 21.12 -10.29
N ALA A 269 15.59 21.67 -11.50
CA ALA A 269 14.33 22.05 -12.13
C ALA A 269 13.42 20.84 -12.37
N ALA A 270 13.98 19.72 -12.87
CA ALA A 270 13.22 18.50 -13.12
C ALA A 270 12.63 17.93 -11.83
N LYS A 271 13.42 17.90 -10.73
CA LYS A 271 12.92 17.53 -9.40
C LYS A 271 11.76 18.41 -8.93
N SER A 272 11.86 19.72 -9.19
CA SER A 272 10.78 20.65 -8.84
C SER A 272 9.50 20.36 -9.63
N VAL A 273 9.61 20.05 -10.93
CA VAL A 273 8.45 19.71 -11.76
C VAL A 273 7.84 18.36 -11.36
N ILE A 274 8.66 17.34 -11.11
CA ILE A 274 8.19 16.02 -10.65
C ILE A 274 7.41 16.15 -9.34
N SER A 275 7.90 16.93 -8.38
CA SER A 275 7.25 17.09 -7.08
C SER A 275 6.00 17.98 -7.09
N ARG A 276 5.97 19.06 -7.90
CA ARG A 276 4.88 20.06 -7.88
C ARG A 276 3.81 19.86 -8.94
N HIS A 277 4.17 19.23 -10.06
CA HIS A 277 3.33 19.17 -11.25
C HIS A 277 3.26 17.76 -11.83
N ASP A 278 3.56 16.73 -11.02
CA ASP A 278 3.49 15.32 -11.43
C ASP A 278 4.28 15.04 -12.73
N GLY A 279 5.43 15.71 -12.89
CA GLY A 279 6.28 15.58 -14.07
C GLY A 279 5.80 16.34 -15.32
N ILE A 280 4.70 17.10 -15.26
CA ILE A 280 4.20 17.86 -16.40
C ILE A 280 5.13 19.07 -16.69
N LEU A 281 5.82 19.01 -17.83
CA LEU A 281 6.63 20.09 -18.36
C LEU A 281 5.72 21.15 -18.97
N ALA A 282 5.86 22.41 -18.52
CA ALA A 282 5.10 23.53 -19.04
C ALA A 282 5.97 24.77 -19.20
N VAL A 283 5.66 25.58 -20.20
CA VAL A 283 6.36 26.84 -20.50
C VAL A 283 5.38 28.00 -20.54
N THR A 284 5.82 29.17 -20.09
CA THR A 284 5.04 30.40 -20.24
C THR A 284 5.39 31.03 -21.59
N VAL A 285 4.41 31.12 -22.47
CA VAL A 285 4.55 31.77 -23.79
C VAL A 285 3.77 33.08 -23.80
N GLU A 286 4.30 34.10 -24.47
CA GLU A 286 3.52 35.28 -24.80
C GLU A 286 2.63 34.96 -25.99
N ALA A 287 1.35 34.75 -25.72
CA ALA A 287 0.33 34.56 -26.75
C ALA A 287 -0.37 35.89 -27.02
N ARG A 288 -0.77 36.10 -28.28
CA ARG A 288 -1.61 37.24 -28.64
C ARG A 288 -2.98 37.10 -27.96
N ASP A 289 -3.40 38.12 -27.23
CA ASP A 289 -4.66 38.14 -26.51
C ASP A 289 -5.77 38.70 -27.41
N TYR A 290 -6.28 37.85 -28.30
CA TYR A 290 -7.36 38.22 -29.22
C TYR A 290 -8.59 38.73 -28.49
N ALA A 291 -8.91 38.18 -27.32
CA ALA A 291 -10.06 38.62 -26.54
C ALA A 291 -9.83 40.03 -25.95
N ALA A 292 -8.63 40.35 -25.48
CA ALA A 292 -8.31 41.71 -25.05
C ALA A 292 -8.29 42.70 -26.23
N GLU A 293 -7.80 42.27 -27.40
CA GLU A 293 -7.81 43.11 -28.61
C GLU A 293 -9.24 43.39 -29.08
N GLU A 294 -10.13 42.40 -29.06
CA GLU A 294 -11.54 42.57 -29.39
C GLU A 294 -12.21 43.54 -28.43
N ARG A 295 -12.02 43.36 -27.12
CA ARG A 295 -12.50 44.32 -26.12
C ARG A 295 -11.91 45.73 -26.31
N ARG A 296 -10.67 45.86 -26.80
CA ARG A 296 -10.08 47.17 -27.12
C ARG A 296 -10.75 47.77 -28.36
N ARG A 297 -10.98 46.97 -29.40
CA ARG A 297 -11.67 47.41 -30.63
C ARG A 297 -13.10 47.85 -30.36
N GLU A 298 -13.84 47.11 -29.52
CA GLU A 298 -15.18 47.49 -29.08
C GLU A 298 -15.16 48.85 -28.38
N ARG A 299 -14.28 49.05 -27.39
CA ARG A 299 -14.13 50.35 -26.71
C ARG A 299 -13.71 51.49 -27.66
N GLU A 300 -12.82 51.21 -28.61
CA GLU A 300 -12.40 52.18 -29.62
C GLU A 300 -13.53 52.53 -30.58
N GLN A 301 -14.35 51.55 -30.97
CA GLN A 301 -15.54 51.75 -31.80
C GLN A 301 -16.59 52.57 -31.06
N GLU A 302 -16.93 52.19 -29.82
CA GLU A 302 -17.85 52.93 -28.96
C GLU A 302 -17.37 54.39 -28.77
N ALA A 303 -16.08 54.60 -28.50
CA ALA A 303 -15.51 55.94 -28.35
C ALA A 303 -15.62 56.76 -29.65
N ARG A 304 -15.45 56.12 -30.81
CA ARG A 304 -15.60 56.77 -32.12
C ARG A 304 -17.03 57.11 -32.45
N GLU A 305 -17.97 56.19 -32.22
CA GLU A 305 -19.40 56.42 -32.41
C GLU A 305 -19.89 57.54 -31.49
N TRP A 306 -19.46 57.53 -30.22
CA TRP A 306 -19.70 58.63 -29.28
C TRP A 306 -19.15 59.96 -29.79
N TYR A 307 -17.87 60.04 -30.17
CA TYR A 307 -17.27 61.28 -30.67
C TYR A 307 -17.92 61.76 -31.99
N ALA A 308 -18.32 60.85 -32.87
CA ALA A 308 -19.05 61.15 -34.10
C ALA A 308 -20.45 61.71 -33.82
N SER A 309 -21.11 61.29 -32.73
CA SER A 309 -22.42 61.79 -32.32
C SER A 309 -22.43 63.22 -31.79
N LEU A 310 -21.27 63.75 -31.35
CA LEU A 310 -21.16 65.13 -30.87
C LEU A 310 -21.31 66.16 -32.00
N GLY A 311 -22.06 67.24 -31.74
CA GLY A 311 -22.16 68.40 -32.62
C GLY A 311 -20.89 69.26 -32.64
N GLU A 312 -20.79 70.21 -33.58
CA GLU A 312 -19.57 71.04 -33.76
C GLU A 312 -19.17 71.81 -32.49
N ARG A 313 -20.14 72.41 -31.79
CA ARG A 313 -19.91 73.14 -30.53
C ARG A 313 -19.38 72.23 -29.43
N GLU A 314 -19.91 71.02 -29.31
CA GLU A 314 -19.51 70.05 -28.30
C GLU A 314 -18.12 69.48 -28.58
N ARG A 315 -17.77 69.24 -29.85
CA ARG A 315 -16.40 68.84 -30.25
C ARG A 315 -15.38 69.94 -29.95
N ALA A 316 -15.72 71.21 -30.24
CA ALA A 316 -14.85 72.34 -29.92
C ALA A 316 -14.62 72.46 -28.40
N GLU A 317 -15.67 72.27 -27.59
CA GLU A 317 -15.56 72.27 -26.12
C GLU A 317 -14.74 71.09 -25.59
N PHE A 318 -14.93 69.88 -26.14
CA PHE A 318 -14.13 68.71 -25.81
C PHE A 318 -12.63 68.93 -26.08
N HIS A 319 -12.29 69.53 -27.23
CA HIS A 319 -10.90 69.88 -27.55
C HIS A 319 -10.35 71.03 -26.70
N ALA A 320 -11.17 72.04 -26.39
CA ALA A 320 -10.78 73.14 -25.51
C ALA A 320 -10.43 72.65 -24.09
N ARG A 321 -11.07 71.56 -23.64
CA ARG A 321 -10.74 70.86 -22.38
C ARG A 321 -9.54 69.91 -22.50
N GLY A 322 -8.85 69.87 -23.64
CA GLY A 322 -7.68 69.02 -23.88
C GLY A 322 -8.00 67.60 -24.35
N GLY A 323 -9.28 67.30 -24.65
CA GLY A 323 -9.69 66.02 -25.23
C GLY A 323 -9.05 65.79 -26.61
N ARG A 324 -8.65 64.56 -26.90
CA ARG A 324 -8.15 64.14 -28.22
C ARG A 324 -9.16 63.23 -28.89
N ALA A 325 -9.26 63.31 -30.22
CA ALA A 325 -10.11 62.40 -30.98
C ALA A 325 -9.67 60.94 -30.75
N PRO A 326 -10.61 59.97 -30.63
CA PRO A 326 -10.28 58.57 -30.43
C PRO A 326 -9.37 58.03 -31.55
N ALA A 327 -8.17 57.60 -31.20
CA ALA A 327 -7.24 56.93 -32.11
C ALA A 327 -7.37 55.40 -31.99
N VAL A 328 -7.21 54.69 -33.10
CA VAL A 328 -7.16 53.22 -33.08
C VAL A 328 -5.73 52.79 -32.81
N ASP A 329 -5.52 52.13 -31.68
CA ASP A 329 -4.28 51.43 -31.41
C ASP A 329 -4.35 50.04 -32.06
N LYS A 330 -3.51 49.81 -33.07
CA LYS A 330 -3.40 48.51 -33.75
C LYS A 330 -2.35 47.59 -33.13
N SER A 331 -1.67 48.04 -32.07
CA SER A 331 -0.59 47.28 -31.44
C SER A 331 -1.14 45.99 -30.84
N PRO A 332 -0.55 44.81 -31.14
CA PRO A 332 -1.08 43.55 -30.63
C PRO A 332 -0.99 43.52 -29.10
N LEU A 333 -2.08 43.10 -28.45
CA LEU A 333 -2.05 42.84 -27.00
C LEU A 333 -1.54 41.43 -26.78
N ARG A 334 -0.67 41.25 -25.79
CA ARG A 334 -0.09 39.97 -25.44
C ARG A 334 -0.49 39.60 -24.02
N LYS A 335 -0.82 38.33 -23.82
CA LYS A 335 -1.00 37.70 -22.50
C LYS A 335 0.04 36.62 -22.31
N ARG A 336 0.43 36.37 -21.07
CA ARG A 336 1.24 35.22 -20.71
C ARG A 336 0.33 34.02 -20.51
N GLU A 337 0.59 32.96 -21.24
CA GLU A 337 -0.18 31.72 -21.16
C GLU A 337 0.76 30.54 -20.87
N THR A 338 0.37 29.68 -19.93
CA THR A 338 1.11 28.46 -19.61
C THR A 338 0.69 27.35 -20.57
N ARG A 339 1.62 26.90 -21.41
CA ARG A 339 1.41 25.80 -22.35
C ARG A 339 2.11 24.54 -21.83
N ALA A 340 1.34 23.47 -21.65
CA ALA A 340 1.90 22.15 -21.37
C ALA A 340 2.63 21.59 -22.61
N LEU A 341 3.83 21.09 -22.40
CA LEU A 341 4.64 20.41 -23.43
C LEU A 341 4.47 18.90 -23.37
N GLY A 342 4.19 18.34 -22.19
CA GLY A 342 3.93 16.92 -21.96
C GLY A 342 4.48 16.45 -20.62
N THR A 343 4.39 15.15 -20.33
CA THR A 343 4.94 14.54 -19.11
C THR A 343 6.39 14.12 -19.33
N LEU A 344 7.26 14.45 -18.38
CA LEU A 344 8.65 14.00 -18.32
C LEU A 344 8.71 12.49 -18.07
N ARG A 345 9.23 11.73 -19.04
CA ARG A 345 9.67 10.34 -18.83
C ARG A 345 11.10 10.31 -18.30
N GLY A 346 11.52 9.21 -17.67
CA GLY A 346 12.85 9.14 -17.04
C GLY A 346 12.95 9.86 -15.71
N SER A 347 11.81 10.07 -15.04
CA SER A 347 11.73 10.78 -13.76
C SER A 347 12.67 10.18 -12.70
N VAL A 348 12.92 8.86 -12.74
CA VAL A 348 13.80 8.18 -11.79
C VAL A 348 15.25 8.66 -11.86
N LEU A 349 15.71 9.15 -13.02
CA LEU A 349 17.06 9.68 -13.20
C LEU A 349 17.29 10.91 -12.31
N PHE A 350 16.24 11.71 -12.12
CA PHE A 350 16.25 12.93 -11.32
C PHE A 350 15.95 12.70 -9.84
N SER A 351 15.52 11.51 -9.45
CA SER A 351 15.20 11.20 -8.04
C SER A 351 16.42 11.30 -7.10
N ASN A 352 16.17 11.45 -5.80
CA ASN A 352 17.19 11.33 -4.75
C ASN A 352 17.41 9.89 -4.28
N SER A 353 16.80 8.90 -4.94
CA SER A 353 16.97 7.50 -4.58
C SER A 353 18.44 7.07 -4.71
N PRO A 354 18.91 6.08 -3.93
CA PRO A 354 20.26 5.55 -4.07
C PRO A 354 20.54 5.05 -5.50
N ALA A 355 21.80 4.81 -5.80
CA ALA A 355 22.21 4.09 -7.02
C ALA A 355 21.51 2.72 -7.06
N LEU A 356 21.06 2.26 -8.23
CA LEU A 356 20.39 0.96 -8.37
C LEU A 356 21.31 -0.18 -7.96
N GLY A 357 22.59 -0.10 -8.31
CA GLY A 357 23.58 -1.08 -7.88
C GLY A 357 23.73 -1.13 -6.35
N GLN A 358 23.60 0.01 -5.66
CA GLN A 358 23.59 0.04 -4.19
C GLN A 358 22.29 -0.54 -3.63
N ALA A 359 21.14 -0.11 -4.13
CA ALA A 359 19.84 -0.63 -3.70
C ALA A 359 19.77 -2.16 -3.83
N MET A 360 20.34 -2.72 -4.89
CA MET A 360 20.41 -4.18 -5.07
C MET A 360 21.37 -4.88 -4.12
N ARG A 361 22.49 -4.24 -3.75
CA ARG A 361 23.38 -4.78 -2.70
C ARG A 361 22.68 -4.83 -1.33
N GLU A 362 21.74 -3.93 -1.08
CA GLU A 362 20.92 -3.93 0.15
C GLU A 362 19.79 -4.98 0.09
N VAL A 363 19.32 -5.35 -1.11
CA VAL A 363 18.28 -6.38 -1.29
C VAL A 363 18.82 -7.79 -1.06
N LEU A 364 20.04 -8.10 -1.48
CA LEU A 364 20.58 -9.46 -1.39
C LEU A 364 20.63 -10.02 0.04
N PRO A 365 21.10 -9.27 1.07
CA PRO A 365 21.02 -9.72 2.47
C PRO A 365 19.59 -9.99 2.94
N LEU A 366 18.60 -9.26 2.42
CA LEU A 366 17.19 -9.51 2.74
C LEU A 366 16.68 -10.80 2.10
N VAL A 367 17.13 -11.12 0.87
CA VAL A 367 16.86 -12.42 0.23
C VAL A 367 17.47 -13.54 1.08
N ASP A 368 18.73 -13.38 1.48
CA ASP A 368 19.44 -14.38 2.28
C ASP A 368 18.79 -14.58 3.65
N ALA A 369 18.42 -13.50 4.33
CA ALA A 369 17.68 -13.55 5.59
C ALA A 369 16.31 -14.23 5.42
N PHE A 370 15.59 -13.95 4.34
CA PHE A 370 14.32 -14.60 4.04
C PHE A 370 14.50 -16.10 3.79
N LEU A 371 15.53 -16.50 3.03
CA LEU A 371 15.82 -17.91 2.74
C LEU A 371 16.35 -18.68 3.95
N ALA A 372 17.02 -17.99 4.88
CA ALA A 372 17.52 -18.55 6.13
C ALA A 372 16.46 -18.60 7.25
N MET A 373 15.32 -17.91 7.08
CA MET A 373 14.28 -17.87 8.09
C MET A 373 13.73 -19.29 8.35
N PRO A 374 13.62 -19.72 9.63
CA PRO A 374 13.01 -20.99 9.95
C PRO A 374 11.56 -20.99 9.41
N ARG A 375 11.21 -22.06 8.69
CA ARG A 375 9.98 -22.16 7.87
C ARG A 375 8.66 -22.14 8.67
N THR A 376 8.71 -21.90 9.97
CA THR A 376 7.58 -22.09 10.89
C THR A 376 7.22 -20.79 11.60
N PRO A 377 6.61 -19.80 10.91
CA PRO A 377 5.98 -18.68 11.60
C PRO A 377 4.90 -19.23 12.54
N THR A 378 5.02 -18.95 13.83
CA THR A 378 4.15 -19.57 14.85
C THR A 378 2.81 -18.84 14.94
N THR A 379 2.79 -17.54 14.66
CA THR A 379 1.57 -16.73 14.73
C THR A 379 1.09 -16.24 13.36
N ARG A 380 -0.20 -15.90 13.29
CA ARG A 380 -0.78 -15.22 12.11
C ARG A 380 -0.08 -13.89 11.80
N ARG A 381 0.32 -13.16 12.84
CA ARG A 381 1.05 -11.89 12.72
C ARG A 381 2.40 -12.11 12.01
N ASP A 382 3.11 -13.17 12.37
CA ASP A 382 4.39 -13.52 11.74
C ASP A 382 4.20 -13.89 10.28
N LEU A 383 3.21 -14.73 9.95
CA LEU A 383 2.89 -15.09 8.55
C LEU A 383 2.63 -13.84 7.69
N LEU A 384 1.84 -12.90 8.21
CA LEU A 384 1.56 -11.63 7.53
C LEU A 384 2.81 -10.75 7.42
N GLY A 385 3.66 -10.73 8.44
CA GLY A 385 4.94 -10.02 8.43
C GLY A 385 5.88 -10.56 7.36
N VAL A 386 6.05 -11.89 7.30
CA VAL A 386 6.87 -12.58 6.30
C VAL A 386 6.36 -12.29 4.89
N THR A 387 5.04 -12.39 4.68
CA THR A 387 4.40 -12.10 3.39
C THR A 387 4.61 -10.64 2.96
N ARG A 388 4.50 -9.69 3.89
CA ARG A 388 4.72 -8.27 3.63
C ARG A 388 6.18 -7.99 3.25
N ASN A 389 7.13 -8.56 4.00
CA ASN A 389 8.56 -8.41 3.74
C ASN A 389 8.96 -9.01 2.39
N ALA A 390 8.40 -10.17 2.06
CA ALA A 390 8.52 -10.79 0.75
C ALA A 390 8.04 -9.89 -0.40
N ARG A 391 6.86 -9.27 -0.23
CA ARG A 391 6.30 -8.35 -1.24
C ARG A 391 7.17 -7.11 -1.42
N GLU A 392 7.65 -6.54 -0.32
CA GLU A 392 8.56 -5.40 -0.36
C GLU A 392 9.87 -5.78 -1.08
N LEU A 393 10.42 -6.95 -0.80
CA LEU A 393 11.62 -7.47 -1.46
C LEU A 393 11.44 -7.56 -2.97
N VAL A 394 10.34 -8.19 -3.43
CA VAL A 394 10.08 -8.32 -4.86
C VAL A 394 9.79 -6.98 -5.51
N THR A 395 9.08 -6.09 -4.82
CA THR A 395 8.85 -4.72 -5.29
C THR A 395 10.17 -3.99 -5.52
N ARG A 396 11.16 -4.16 -4.63
CA ARG A 396 12.50 -3.58 -4.81
C ARG A 396 13.24 -4.15 -6.01
N VAL A 397 13.14 -5.47 -6.24
CA VAL A 397 13.75 -6.11 -7.43
C VAL A 397 13.10 -5.58 -8.71
N LEU A 398 11.75 -5.56 -8.78
CA LEU A 398 11.01 -5.06 -9.95
C LEU A 398 11.28 -3.58 -10.21
N ARG A 399 11.45 -2.77 -9.17
CA ARG A 399 11.78 -1.35 -9.30
C ARG A 399 13.07 -1.10 -10.07
N VAL A 400 14.04 -2.02 -10.05
CA VAL A 400 15.26 -1.90 -10.85
C VAL A 400 14.96 -2.01 -12.33
N ARG A 401 14.14 -3.00 -12.73
CA ARG A 401 13.65 -3.12 -14.12
C ARG A 401 12.93 -1.86 -14.55
N ASP A 402 11.96 -1.43 -13.75
CA ASP A 402 11.12 -0.30 -14.12
C ASP A 402 11.95 1.00 -14.17
N SER A 403 12.96 1.15 -13.31
CA SER A 403 13.88 2.31 -13.34
C SER A 403 14.79 2.31 -14.58
N VAL A 404 15.32 1.15 -14.97
CA VAL A 404 16.12 1.04 -16.20
C VAL A 404 15.24 1.34 -17.42
N LEU A 405 14.02 0.82 -17.47
CA LEU A 405 13.07 1.09 -18.56
C LEU A 405 12.71 2.59 -18.62
N ASP A 406 12.36 3.22 -17.51
CA ASP A 406 12.06 4.66 -17.44
C ASP A 406 13.26 5.50 -17.94
N ALA A 407 14.49 5.10 -17.61
CA ALA A 407 15.69 5.75 -18.12
C ALA A 407 15.94 5.53 -19.62
N VAL A 408 15.54 4.39 -20.19
CA VAL A 408 15.57 4.18 -21.65
C VAL A 408 14.57 5.13 -22.31
N GLU A 409 13.35 5.21 -21.79
CA GLU A 409 12.29 6.11 -22.30
C GLU A 409 12.66 7.60 -22.17
N PHE A 410 13.56 7.97 -21.26
CA PHE A 410 14.11 9.33 -21.19
C PHE A 410 14.70 9.77 -22.54
N PHE A 411 15.37 8.85 -23.24
CA PHE A 411 16.06 9.10 -24.50
C PHE A 411 15.17 8.93 -25.74
N ASP A 412 13.88 8.68 -25.56
CA ASP A 412 12.90 8.79 -26.63
C ASP A 412 13.00 10.18 -27.28
N ARG A 413 13.03 10.21 -28.61
CA ARG A 413 13.20 11.46 -29.37
C ARG A 413 12.23 12.55 -28.92
N ASP A 414 10.94 12.23 -28.84
CA ASP A 414 9.91 13.19 -28.47
C ASP A 414 10.07 13.67 -27.01
N ASN A 415 10.58 12.81 -26.12
CA ASN A 415 10.84 13.18 -24.73
C ASN A 415 12.04 14.14 -24.63
N LEU A 416 13.13 13.85 -25.33
CA LEU A 416 14.30 14.74 -25.39
C LEU A 416 13.95 16.09 -26.02
N GLU A 417 13.14 16.12 -27.09
CA GLU A 417 12.68 17.36 -27.72
C GLU A 417 11.85 18.21 -26.73
N ARG A 418 10.94 17.59 -25.98
CA ARG A 418 10.18 18.28 -24.91
C ARG A 418 11.08 18.82 -23.80
N VAL A 419 12.03 18.01 -23.32
CA VAL A 419 12.97 18.42 -22.26
C VAL A 419 13.85 19.57 -22.73
N ALA A 420 14.39 19.51 -23.95
CA ALA A 420 15.21 20.57 -24.51
C ALA A 420 14.41 21.87 -24.69
N GLN A 421 13.20 21.80 -25.26
CA GLN A 421 12.32 22.97 -25.42
C GLN A 421 11.96 23.60 -24.06
N TRP A 422 11.64 22.76 -23.06
CA TRP A 422 11.32 23.20 -21.72
C TRP A 422 12.52 23.87 -21.03
N ALA A 423 13.70 23.25 -21.09
CA ALA A 423 14.91 23.75 -20.46
C ALA A 423 15.40 25.05 -21.11
N ASP A 424 15.32 25.15 -22.44
CA ASP A 424 15.66 26.35 -23.22
C ASP A 424 14.72 27.51 -22.87
N ALA A 425 13.41 27.27 -22.84
CA ALA A 425 12.43 28.30 -22.47
C ALA A 425 12.63 28.85 -21.04
N LEU A 426 13.08 28.00 -20.12
CA LEU A 426 13.39 28.40 -18.74
C LEU A 426 14.82 28.93 -18.56
N HIS A 427 15.63 28.97 -19.62
CA HIS A 427 17.04 29.40 -19.59
C HIS A 427 17.84 28.67 -18.51
N ILE A 428 17.60 27.37 -18.32
CA ILE A 428 18.22 26.58 -17.27
C ILE A 428 19.75 26.61 -17.44
N ASP A 429 20.47 26.99 -16.39
CA ASP A 429 21.92 27.13 -16.37
C ASP A 429 22.51 28.12 -17.41
N GLY A 430 21.67 29.00 -17.99
CA GLY A 430 22.10 29.92 -19.06
C GLY A 430 22.55 29.18 -20.33
N GLN A 431 22.00 27.99 -20.56
CA GLN A 431 22.35 27.12 -21.68
C GLN A 431 21.20 27.01 -22.67
N ARG A 432 21.56 26.87 -23.95
CA ARG A 432 20.67 26.47 -25.02
C ARG A 432 20.69 24.95 -25.14
N TYR A 433 19.52 24.32 -25.11
CA TYR A 433 19.40 22.87 -25.20
C TYR A 433 18.91 22.46 -26.60
N VAL A 434 19.56 21.44 -27.19
CA VAL A 434 19.19 20.90 -28.50
C VAL A 434 19.11 19.38 -28.40
N ALA A 435 17.96 18.82 -28.76
CA ALA A 435 17.74 17.38 -28.79
C ALA A 435 18.09 16.77 -30.15
N ALA A 436 18.62 15.56 -30.11
CA ALA A 436 18.79 14.65 -31.25
C ALA A 436 18.42 13.22 -30.81
N ALA A 437 18.32 12.28 -31.75
CA ALA A 437 18.02 10.90 -31.42
C ALA A 437 19.07 10.32 -30.44
N GLY A 438 18.64 9.97 -29.23
CA GLY A 438 19.50 9.42 -28.18
C GLY A 438 20.53 10.40 -27.58
N ARG A 439 20.44 11.70 -27.84
CA ARG A 439 21.38 12.70 -27.32
C ARG A 439 20.71 14.03 -27.03
N VAL A 440 21.07 14.68 -25.93
CA VAL A 440 20.78 16.10 -25.70
C VAL A 440 22.09 16.87 -25.56
N ASP A 441 22.21 17.95 -26.31
CA ASP A 441 23.32 18.89 -26.24
C ASP A 441 22.90 20.12 -25.47
N ALA A 442 23.83 20.68 -24.70
CA ALA A 442 23.68 22.00 -24.11
C ALA A 442 24.90 22.86 -24.39
N GLU A 443 24.66 24.10 -24.81
CA GLU A 443 25.68 25.07 -25.17
C GLU A 443 25.42 26.37 -24.42
N ARG A 444 26.46 26.97 -23.82
CA ARG A 444 26.29 28.29 -23.18
C ARG A 444 25.98 29.34 -24.23
N ILE A 445 25.00 30.19 -23.95
CA ILE A 445 24.52 31.23 -24.88
C ILE A 445 25.64 32.21 -25.27
N GLU A 446 26.61 32.44 -24.39
CA GLU A 446 27.77 33.34 -24.62
C GLU A 446 28.96 32.67 -25.35
N GLY A 447 28.77 31.54 -26.03
CA GLY A 447 29.82 30.87 -26.83
C GLY A 447 30.75 29.97 -26.01
N GLY A 448 30.20 29.25 -25.03
CA GLY A 448 30.97 28.33 -24.17
C GLY A 448 31.07 26.89 -24.69
N GLN A 449 31.76 26.04 -23.92
CA GLN A 449 31.92 24.62 -24.25
C GLN A 449 30.58 23.90 -24.35
N ARG A 450 30.30 23.30 -25.51
CA ARG A 450 29.18 22.38 -25.73
C ARG A 450 29.38 21.10 -24.92
N ARG A 451 28.37 20.72 -24.16
CA ARG A 451 28.30 19.46 -23.41
C ARG A 451 27.21 18.58 -24.01
N SER A 452 27.48 17.30 -24.11
CA SER A 452 26.53 16.33 -24.67
C SER A 452 26.23 15.24 -23.67
N LEU A 453 24.96 14.97 -23.45
CA LEU A 453 24.48 13.78 -22.75
C LEU A 453 24.02 12.78 -23.80
N ILE A 454 24.74 11.66 -23.92
CA ILE A 454 24.49 10.62 -24.92
C ILE A 454 23.92 9.39 -24.20
N CYS A 455 22.90 8.76 -24.79
CA CYS A 455 22.36 7.49 -24.30
C CYS A 455 23.49 6.45 -24.26
N PRO A 456 23.84 5.90 -23.08
CA PRO A 456 24.87 4.88 -23.01
C PRO A 456 24.46 3.64 -23.83
N PRO A 457 25.36 3.02 -24.61
CA PRO A 457 25.01 1.88 -25.46
C PRO A 457 24.52 0.66 -24.67
N ASP A 458 24.89 0.57 -23.38
CA ASP A 458 24.49 -0.50 -22.45
C ASP A 458 23.16 -0.22 -21.74
N LEU A 459 22.62 1.01 -21.83
CA LEU A 459 21.33 1.36 -21.26
C LEU A 459 20.22 0.81 -22.17
N ARG A 460 19.82 -0.43 -21.92
CA ARG A 460 18.79 -1.15 -22.67
C ARG A 460 17.78 -1.80 -21.73
N PRO A 461 16.55 -2.07 -22.20
CA PRO A 461 15.60 -2.87 -21.43
C PRO A 461 16.23 -4.20 -21.01
N MET A 462 16.04 -4.57 -19.75
CA MET A 462 16.51 -5.86 -19.25
C MET A 462 15.55 -6.98 -19.67
N ASP A 463 16.05 -8.22 -19.67
CA ASP A 463 15.21 -9.41 -19.90
C ASP A 463 14.10 -9.49 -18.83
N ASN A 464 12.85 -9.60 -19.29
CA ASN A 464 11.67 -9.60 -18.43
C ASN A 464 11.42 -10.95 -17.76
N GLU A 465 11.88 -12.07 -18.35
CA GLU A 465 11.52 -13.40 -17.88
C GLU A 465 11.85 -13.63 -16.38
N PRO A 466 13.06 -13.30 -15.88
CA PRO A 466 13.37 -13.50 -14.47
C PRO A 466 12.57 -12.59 -13.54
N PHE A 467 12.29 -11.34 -13.96
CA PHE A 467 11.46 -10.42 -13.19
C PHE A 467 10.01 -10.91 -13.11
N ASP A 468 9.47 -11.42 -14.21
CA ASP A 468 8.09 -11.89 -14.27
C ASP A 468 7.90 -13.19 -13.46
N ARG A 469 8.90 -14.09 -13.45
CA ARG A 469 8.91 -15.26 -12.56
C ARG A 469 8.88 -14.85 -11.08
N VAL A 470 9.74 -13.93 -10.67
CA VAL A 470 9.79 -13.43 -9.29
C VAL A 470 8.51 -12.64 -8.92
N GLY A 471 8.00 -11.81 -9.84
CA GLY A 471 6.77 -11.04 -9.66
C GLY A 471 5.52 -11.91 -9.56
N THR A 472 5.41 -12.93 -10.41
CA THR A 472 4.29 -13.88 -10.41
C THR A 472 4.23 -14.68 -9.11
N ALA A 473 5.40 -15.10 -8.59
CA ALA A 473 5.48 -15.81 -7.32
C ALA A 473 4.80 -14.99 -6.20
N VAL A 474 5.07 -13.68 -6.09
CA VAL A 474 4.45 -12.80 -5.07
C VAL A 474 3.01 -12.42 -5.37
N ASN A 475 2.64 -12.20 -6.63
CA ASN A 475 1.25 -11.87 -6.98
C ASN A 475 0.31 -13.07 -6.75
N SER A 476 0.81 -14.30 -6.85
CA SER A 476 0.06 -15.49 -6.46
C SER A 476 -0.21 -15.52 -4.95
N VAL A 477 0.72 -15.01 -4.12
CA VAL A 477 0.55 -14.85 -2.68
C VAL A 477 -0.59 -13.89 -2.33
N SER A 478 -0.57 -12.69 -2.93
CA SER A 478 -1.53 -11.63 -2.60
C SER A 478 -2.96 -12.08 -2.93
N ARG A 479 -3.16 -12.68 -4.11
CA ARG A 479 -4.48 -13.18 -4.52
C ARG A 479 -5.00 -14.32 -3.62
N ARG A 480 -4.13 -15.22 -3.16
CA ARG A 480 -4.52 -16.32 -2.26
C ARG A 480 -4.88 -15.80 -0.86
N ALA A 481 -4.11 -14.84 -0.33
CA ALA A 481 -4.37 -14.23 0.98
C ALA A 481 -5.62 -13.33 0.99
N GLU A 482 -5.94 -12.67 -0.13
CA GLU A 482 -7.15 -11.87 -0.29
C GLU A 482 -8.39 -12.76 -0.51
N GLY A 483 -8.25 -13.81 -1.33
CA GLY A 483 -9.33 -14.79 -1.54
C GLY A 483 -9.78 -15.48 -0.26
N SER A 484 -8.85 -15.81 0.65
CA SER A 484 -9.19 -16.42 1.95
C SER A 484 -9.90 -15.46 2.92
N ARG A 485 -9.95 -14.15 2.64
CA ARG A 485 -10.73 -13.17 3.45
C ARG A 485 -12.16 -13.00 2.95
N GLN A 486 -12.42 -13.32 1.69
CA GLN A 486 -13.73 -13.13 1.05
C GLN A 486 -14.62 -14.38 1.10
N SER A 487 -14.01 -15.56 1.32
CA SER A 487 -14.69 -16.84 1.57
C SER A 487 -14.93 -17.06 3.05
#